data_AF-A0A2E7L8N4-F1
#
_entry.id   AF-A0A2E7L8N4-F1
#
_cell.length_a   1.000
_cell.length_b   1.000
_cell.length_c   1.000
_cell.angle_alpha   90.00
_cell.angle_beta   90.00
_cell.angle_gamma   90.00
#
_symmetry.space_group_name_H-M   'P 1'
#
loop_
_entity.id
_entity.type
_entity.pdbx_description
1 polymer ?
#
loop_
_entity_poly.entity_id
_entity_poly.type
_entity_poly.pdbx_seq_one_letter_code
_entity_poly.pdbx_strand_id
1 'polypeptide(L)'
;MNRWVLIDFECLPLRSVGRLDIPLDASPKFQEQCLRVKQAIDKHGRHNTYYLHQATCTYHLTNQADLGSLSFRFEGTILTDASDVRAESCDLEVTLAAETCSWLTEPMVDWFATTVTHSVKCEFDRYIEAGDLEKTKQRIEELEASSDASGGYVGMYL
;
A
#
# COMPACT_ATOMS: atom_id res chain seq x y z
N MET A 1 16.73 -14.95 -3.67
CA MET A 1 16.44 -14.20 -4.92
C MET A 1 17.00 -12.80 -4.74
N ASN A 2 17.81 -12.30 -5.69
CA ASN A 2 18.36 -10.95 -5.62
C ASN A 2 17.24 -9.92 -5.82
N ARG A 3 16.93 -9.14 -4.78
CA ARG A 3 16.06 -7.96 -4.88
C ARG A 3 16.95 -6.75 -5.14
N TRP A 4 16.77 -6.12 -6.30
CA TRP A 4 17.50 -4.93 -6.73
C TRP A 4 16.92 -3.64 -6.12
N VAL A 5 15.62 -3.67 -5.86
CA VAL A 5 14.86 -2.64 -5.14
C VAL A 5 14.14 -3.34 -4.00
N LEU A 6 14.22 -2.76 -2.80
CA LEU A 6 13.56 -3.32 -1.63
C LEU A 6 12.20 -2.64 -1.48
N ILE A 7 11.14 -3.39 -1.72
CA ILE A 7 9.76 -2.90 -1.61
C ILE A 7 9.02 -3.76 -0.59
N ASP A 8 8.31 -3.08 0.29
CA ASP A 8 7.43 -3.67 1.30
C ASP A 8 6.14 -2.85 1.39
N PHE A 9 4.99 -3.50 1.50
CA PHE A 9 3.69 -2.85 1.62
C PHE A 9 2.65 -3.78 2.23
N GLU A 10 1.65 -3.17 2.87
CA GLU A 10 0.38 -3.82 3.14
C GLU A 10 -0.61 -3.49 2.01
N CYS A 11 -1.41 -4.48 1.62
CA CYS A 11 -2.34 -4.38 0.50
C CYS A 11 -3.77 -4.61 0.98
N LEU A 12 -4.67 -3.70 0.65
CA LEU A 12 -6.11 -3.79 0.91
C LEU A 12 -6.89 -3.79 -0.41
N PRO A 13 -7.52 -4.91 -0.81
CA PRO A 13 -8.45 -4.92 -1.93
C PRO A 13 -9.64 -3.99 -1.67
N LEU A 14 -9.88 -2.97 -2.49
CA LEU A 14 -10.96 -2.01 -2.19
C LEU A 14 -12.37 -2.61 -2.28
N ARG A 15 -12.53 -3.72 -3.02
CA ARG A 15 -13.77 -4.51 -3.04
C ARG A 15 -14.12 -5.17 -1.71
N SER A 16 -13.15 -5.42 -0.82
CA SER A 16 -13.43 -6.00 0.50
C SER A 16 -13.85 -4.92 1.52
N VAL A 17 -13.76 -3.63 1.15
CA VAL A 17 -14.18 -2.55 2.04
C VAL A 17 -15.71 -2.47 2.05
N GLY A 18 -16.32 -2.92 3.15
CA GLY A 18 -17.77 -2.89 3.36
C GLY A 18 -18.30 -1.47 3.61
N ARG A 19 -18.63 -1.18 4.88
CA ARG A 19 -19.08 0.16 5.30
C ARG A 19 -17.88 1.09 5.56
N LEU A 20 -17.99 2.32 5.08
CA LEU A 20 -16.99 3.38 5.22
C LEU A 20 -17.27 4.32 6.40
N ASP A 21 -18.12 3.88 7.33
CA ASP A 21 -18.45 4.65 8.52
C ASP A 21 -17.22 4.66 9.43
N ILE A 22 -16.65 5.84 9.64
CA ILE A 22 -15.50 6.02 10.53
C ILE A 22 -16.03 6.01 11.96
N PRO A 23 -15.57 5.08 12.83
CA PRO A 23 -15.98 5.07 14.23
C PRO A 23 -15.64 6.40 14.90
N LEU A 24 -16.57 6.94 15.69
CA LEU A 24 -16.37 8.23 16.38
C LEU A 24 -15.24 8.17 17.41
N ASP A 25 -14.96 6.97 17.93
CA ASP A 25 -13.90 6.66 18.90
C ASP A 25 -12.58 6.24 18.25
N ALA A 26 -12.50 6.20 16.91
CA ALA A 26 -11.27 5.84 16.22
C ALA A 26 -10.14 6.83 16.51
N SER A 27 -8.91 6.31 16.63
CA SER A 27 -7.71 7.16 16.74
C SER A 27 -7.59 8.09 15.52
N PRO A 28 -7.06 9.32 15.65
CA PRO A 28 -6.93 10.25 14.54
C PRO A 28 -6.23 9.65 13.31
N LYS A 29 -5.15 8.87 13.53
CA LYS A 29 -4.41 8.18 12.48
C LYS A 29 -5.29 7.18 11.70
N PHE A 30 -6.15 6.45 12.40
CA PHE A 30 -7.06 5.50 11.77
C PHE A 30 -8.17 6.24 11.00
N GLN A 31 -8.70 7.33 11.55
CA GLN A 31 -9.67 8.17 10.86
C GLN A 31 -9.10 8.70 9.53
N GLU A 32 -7.87 9.23 9.54
CA GLU A 32 -7.17 9.68 8.33
C GLU A 32 -6.95 8.55 7.32
N GLN A 33 -6.64 7.34 7.79
CA GLN A 33 -6.51 6.18 6.91
C GLN A 33 -7.85 5.83 6.25
N CYS A 34 -8.94 5.78 7.01
CA CYS A 34 -10.28 5.55 6.47
C CYS A 34 -10.69 6.63 5.46
N LEU A 35 -10.36 7.90 5.73
CA LEU A 35 -10.61 9.00 4.79
C LEU A 35 -9.83 8.82 3.48
N ARG A 36 -8.55 8.44 3.55
CA ARG A 36 -7.75 8.16 2.35
C ARG A 36 -8.27 6.98 1.55
N VAL A 37 -8.67 5.89 2.20
CA VAL A 37 -9.30 4.73 1.55
C VAL A 37 -10.64 5.11 0.91
N LYS A 38 -11.44 5.92 1.59
CA LYS A 38 -12.70 6.45 1.03
C LYS A 38 -12.45 7.29 -0.22
N GLN A 39 -11.51 8.22 -0.17
CA GLN A 39 -11.12 9.05 -1.32
C GLN A 39 -10.62 8.19 -2.49
N ALA A 40 -9.83 7.14 -2.21
CA ALA A 40 -9.38 6.19 -3.20
C ALA A 40 -10.55 5.45 -3.88
N ILE A 41 -11.53 4.98 -3.11
CA ILE A 41 -12.76 4.36 -3.64
C ILE A 41 -13.57 5.33 -4.48
N ASP A 42 -13.74 6.56 -4.01
CA ASP A 42 -14.53 7.59 -4.71
C ASP A 42 -13.85 7.98 -6.04
N LYS A 43 -12.51 7.99 -6.08
CA LYS A 43 -11.72 8.35 -7.27
C LYS A 43 -11.60 7.23 -8.30
N HIS A 44 -11.34 6.00 -7.85
CA HIS A 44 -10.95 4.88 -8.73
C HIS A 44 -11.91 3.70 -8.74
N GLY A 45 -12.95 3.73 -7.90
CA GLY A 45 -13.85 2.60 -7.70
C GLY A 45 -13.22 1.47 -6.88
N ARG A 46 -13.98 0.38 -6.73
CA ARG A 46 -13.63 -0.76 -5.87
C ARG A 46 -13.09 -1.97 -6.63
N HIS A 47 -13.51 -2.14 -7.87
CA HIS A 47 -13.17 -3.31 -8.68
C HIS A 47 -11.78 -3.13 -9.29
N ASN A 48 -10.95 -4.17 -9.20
CA ASN A 48 -9.58 -4.19 -9.72
C ASN A 48 -8.72 -3.02 -9.18
N THR A 49 -9.08 -2.55 -7.98
CA THR A 49 -8.37 -1.47 -7.29
C THR A 49 -7.94 -1.95 -5.92
N TYR A 50 -6.68 -1.71 -5.62
CA TYR A 50 -6.06 -2.07 -4.35
C TYR A 50 -5.43 -0.84 -3.74
N TYR A 51 -5.56 -0.72 -2.42
CA TYR A 51 -4.93 0.33 -1.65
C TYR A 51 -3.67 -0.20 -0.98
N LEU A 52 -2.53 0.43 -1.26
CA LEU A 52 -1.25 0.11 -0.67
C LEU A 52 -0.97 1.09 0.47
N HIS A 53 -0.59 0.58 1.63
CA HIS A 53 -0.30 1.39 2.81
C HIS A 53 0.84 0.80 3.64
N GLN A 54 1.32 1.59 4.60
CA GLN A 54 2.53 1.27 5.38
C GLN A 54 3.74 0.92 4.49
N ALA A 55 3.78 1.50 3.28
CA ALA A 55 4.65 1.01 2.24
C ALA A 55 5.98 1.76 2.17
N THR A 56 7.03 1.02 1.81
CA THR A 56 8.40 1.53 1.65
C THR A 56 9.03 1.02 0.36
N CYS A 57 9.85 1.87 -0.26
CA CYS A 57 10.65 1.54 -1.44
C CYS A 57 12.07 2.07 -1.23
N THR A 58 13.05 1.18 -1.17
CA THR A 58 14.46 1.53 -0.96
C THR A 58 15.31 1.17 -2.18
N TYR A 59 16.04 2.16 -2.68
CA TYR A 59 17.07 2.00 -3.71
C TYR A 59 18.45 2.01 -3.07
N HIS A 60 19.35 1.16 -3.61
CA HIS A 60 20.77 1.15 -3.28
C HIS A 60 21.59 1.50 -4.52
N LEU A 61 22.27 2.64 -4.49
CA LEU A 61 23.09 3.16 -5.60
C LEU A 61 24.56 2.77 -5.49
N THR A 62 24.99 2.28 -4.33
CA THR A 62 26.35 1.76 -4.12
C THR A 62 26.29 0.40 -3.43
N ASN A 63 27.42 -0.31 -3.44
CA ASN A 63 27.56 -1.59 -2.74
C ASN A 63 27.95 -1.43 -1.26
N GLN A 64 27.95 -0.20 -0.72
CA GLN A 64 28.18 0.08 0.70
C GLN A 64 26.83 0.28 1.41
N ALA A 65 26.67 -0.33 2.58
CA ALA A 65 25.37 -0.38 3.27
C ALA A 65 24.93 0.98 3.83
N ASP A 66 25.90 1.83 4.20
CA ASP A 66 25.71 3.14 4.83
C ASP A 66 25.79 4.31 3.85
N LEU A 67 26.07 4.05 2.57
CA LEU A 67 26.29 5.07 1.56
C LEU A 67 25.47 4.78 0.29
N GLY A 68 24.72 5.77 -0.19
CA GLY A 68 24.00 5.61 -1.45
C GLY A 68 22.61 4.99 -1.33
N SER A 69 21.96 5.08 -0.17
CA SER A 69 20.59 4.60 0.02
C SER A 69 19.57 5.73 -0.16
N LEU A 70 18.41 5.38 -0.70
CA LEU A 70 17.25 6.27 -0.87
C LEU A 70 16.01 5.51 -0.46
N SER A 71 15.41 5.86 0.67
CA SER A 71 14.19 5.23 1.19
C SER A 71 13.01 6.17 1.03
N PHE A 72 12.01 5.72 0.28
CA PHE A 72 10.74 6.41 0.09
C PHE A 72 9.65 5.71 0.89
N ARG A 73 8.75 6.49 1.47
CA ARG A 73 7.44 6.02 1.91
C ARG A 73 6.43 6.32 0.83
N PHE A 74 5.48 5.42 0.64
CA PHE A 74 4.37 5.65 -0.27
C PHE A 74 3.07 5.08 0.27
N GLU A 75 1.98 5.60 -0.26
CA GLU A 75 0.64 5.05 -0.08
C GLU A 75 -0.23 5.47 -1.27
N GLY A 76 -1.33 4.76 -1.49
CA GLY A 76 -2.27 5.11 -2.55
C GLY A 76 -2.84 3.88 -3.22
N THR A 77 -3.21 4.01 -4.49
CA THR A 77 -3.91 2.95 -5.22
C THR A 77 -3.10 2.36 -6.35
N ILE A 78 -3.31 1.07 -6.59
CA ILE A 78 -2.88 0.35 -7.79
C ILE A 78 -4.11 -0.25 -8.45
N LEU A 79 -4.22 -0.05 -9.76
CA LEU A 79 -5.30 -0.58 -10.58
C LEU A 79 -4.75 -1.69 -11.45
N THR A 80 -5.46 -2.82 -11.45
CA THR A 80 -5.13 -4.00 -12.25
C THR A 80 -5.94 -4.04 -13.55
N ASP A 81 -5.46 -4.85 -14.48
CA ASP A 81 -6.17 -5.17 -15.72
C ASP A 81 -7.51 -5.86 -15.44
N ALA A 82 -8.32 -6.05 -16.48
CA ALA A 82 -9.64 -6.67 -16.35
C ALA A 82 -9.60 -8.11 -15.78
N SER A 83 -8.46 -8.81 -15.94
CA SER A 83 -8.28 -10.17 -15.43
C SER A 83 -7.74 -10.22 -14.00
N ASP A 84 -7.44 -9.06 -13.41
CA ASP A 84 -6.92 -8.91 -12.04
C ASP A 84 -5.56 -9.60 -11.82
N VAL A 85 -4.74 -9.69 -12.87
CA VAL A 85 -3.44 -10.40 -12.85
C VAL A 85 -2.24 -9.48 -13.03
N ARG A 86 -2.46 -8.24 -13.48
CA ARG A 86 -1.36 -7.32 -13.80
C ARG A 86 -1.71 -5.88 -13.46
N ALA A 87 -0.76 -5.16 -12.87
CA ALA A 87 -0.85 -3.74 -12.58
C ALA A 87 -0.76 -2.88 -13.86
N GLU A 88 -1.81 -2.11 -14.13
CA GLU A 88 -1.87 -1.18 -15.26
C GLU A 88 -1.47 0.24 -14.89
N SER A 89 -1.92 0.72 -13.73
CA SER A 89 -1.65 2.09 -13.30
C SER A 89 -1.58 2.20 -11.78
N CYS A 90 -0.99 3.29 -11.29
CA CYS A 90 -1.02 3.63 -9.88
C CYS A 90 -1.24 5.12 -9.70
N ASP A 91 -1.84 5.46 -8.57
CA ASP A 91 -2.01 6.81 -8.07
C ASP A 91 -1.49 6.80 -6.64
N LEU A 92 -0.21 7.16 -6.50
CA LEU A 92 0.55 7.05 -5.26
C LEU A 92 1.00 8.43 -4.78
N GLU A 93 0.85 8.67 -3.49
CA GLU A 93 1.58 9.71 -2.80
C GLU A 93 2.93 9.13 -2.37
N VAL A 94 4.03 9.77 -2.80
CA VAL A 94 5.40 9.29 -2.56
C VAL A 94 6.20 10.39 -1.89
N THR A 95 6.89 10.06 -0.81
CA THR A 95 7.71 11.01 -0.05
C THR A 95 9.05 10.39 0.31
N LEU A 96 10.13 11.16 0.15
CA LEU A 96 11.45 10.75 0.63
C LEU A 96 11.45 10.70 2.16
N ALA A 97 11.79 9.55 2.72
CA ALA A 97 11.79 9.31 4.16
C ALA A 97 13.20 9.33 4.77
N ALA A 98 14.19 8.80 4.04
CA ALA A 98 15.59 8.83 4.46
C ALA A 98 16.52 8.71 3.25
N GLU A 99 17.73 9.25 3.37
CA GLU A 99 18.79 9.13 2.36
C GLU A 99 20.18 9.11 3.01
N THR A 100 21.15 8.52 2.33
CA THR A 100 22.58 8.54 2.72
C THR A 100 23.50 9.00 1.57
N CYS A 101 22.97 9.82 0.68
CA CYS A 101 23.61 10.38 -0.51
C CYS A 101 23.86 11.88 -0.33
N SER A 102 25.06 12.28 0.11
CA SER A 102 25.40 13.71 0.23
C SER A 102 25.43 14.49 -1.10
N TRP A 103 25.33 13.78 -2.23
CA TRP A 103 25.26 14.32 -3.60
C TRP A 103 23.87 14.23 -4.21
N LEU A 104 22.85 13.85 -3.44
CA LEU A 104 21.46 13.82 -3.89
C LEU A 104 20.95 15.25 -4.07
N THR A 105 20.33 15.51 -5.21
CA THR A 105 19.71 16.80 -5.51
C THR A 105 18.20 16.64 -5.61
N GLU A 106 17.46 17.72 -5.37
CA GLU A 106 15.99 17.74 -5.45
C GLU A 106 15.44 17.16 -6.78
N PRO A 107 15.99 17.50 -7.97
CA PRO A 107 15.54 16.87 -9.22
C PRO A 107 15.73 15.36 -9.27
N MET A 108 16.76 14.83 -8.60
CA MET A 108 16.96 13.39 -8.50
C MET A 108 15.92 12.77 -7.56
N VAL A 109 15.59 13.44 -6.45
CA VAL A 109 14.50 12.98 -5.55
C VAL A 109 13.19 12.88 -6.31
N ASP A 110 12.81 13.90 -7.09
CA ASP A 110 11.58 13.91 -7.88
C ASP A 110 11.56 12.80 -8.93
N TRP A 111 12.71 12.58 -9.59
CA TRP A 111 12.86 11.50 -10.56
C TRP A 111 12.71 10.12 -9.89
N PHE A 112 13.33 9.91 -8.73
CA PHE A 112 13.18 8.66 -7.98
C PHE A 112 11.76 8.48 -7.44
N ALA A 113 11.11 9.54 -6.96
CA ALA A 113 9.72 9.50 -6.52
C ALA A 113 8.79 9.06 -7.66
N THR A 114 9.01 9.56 -8.88
CA THR A 114 8.31 9.08 -10.08
C THR A 114 8.64 7.62 -10.39
N THR A 115 9.90 7.22 -10.20
CA THR A 115 10.38 5.86 -10.43
C THR A 115 9.76 4.84 -9.46
N VAL A 116 9.42 5.24 -8.22
CA VAL A 116 8.70 4.38 -7.26
C VAL A 116 7.45 3.78 -7.90
N THR A 117 6.68 4.55 -8.66
CA THR A 117 5.48 4.06 -9.37
C THR A 117 5.80 2.88 -10.31
N HIS A 118 6.89 2.97 -11.07
CA HIS A 118 7.32 1.89 -11.95
C HIS A 118 7.74 0.65 -11.17
N SER A 119 8.55 0.85 -10.12
CA SER A 119 9.05 -0.24 -9.27
C SER A 119 7.91 -0.96 -8.53
N VAL A 120 6.93 -0.21 -8.03
CA VAL A 120 5.76 -0.74 -7.31
C VAL A 120 4.90 -1.58 -8.25
N LYS A 121 4.66 -1.15 -9.50
CA LYS A 121 3.93 -1.99 -10.47
C LYS A 121 4.60 -3.34 -10.68
N CYS A 122 5.92 -3.34 -10.88
CA CYS A 122 6.68 -4.59 -11.08
C CYS A 122 6.65 -5.49 -9.84
N GLU A 123 6.74 -4.94 -8.62
CA GLU A 123 6.63 -5.77 -7.41
C GLU A 123 5.19 -6.23 -7.17
N PHE A 124 4.18 -5.44 -7.53
CA PHE A 124 2.79 -5.83 -7.39
C PHE A 124 2.40 -6.98 -8.32
N ASP A 125 2.88 -6.98 -9.58
CA ASP A 125 2.73 -8.12 -10.49
C ASP A 125 3.30 -9.40 -9.85
N ARG A 126 4.51 -9.31 -9.25
CA ARG A 126 5.14 -10.42 -8.53
C ARG A 126 4.36 -10.85 -7.29
N TYR A 127 3.76 -9.90 -6.56
CA TYR A 127 2.93 -10.16 -5.40
C TYR A 127 1.65 -10.93 -5.78
N ILE A 128 1.02 -10.59 -6.91
CA ILE A 128 -0.11 -11.34 -7.46
C ILE A 128 0.34 -12.74 -7.87
N GLU A 129 1.42 -12.85 -8.66
CA GLU A 129 1.96 -14.13 -9.15
C GLU A 129 2.33 -15.09 -8.01
N ALA A 130 2.83 -14.57 -6.88
CA ALA A 130 3.14 -15.36 -5.70
C ALA A 130 1.91 -15.88 -4.93
N GLY A 131 0.70 -15.46 -5.34
CA GLY A 131 -0.57 -15.80 -4.68
C GLY A 131 -0.77 -15.10 -3.34
N ASP A 132 0.08 -14.12 -3.00
CA ASP A 132 -0.04 -13.39 -1.74
C ASP A 132 -1.31 -12.52 -1.70
N LEU A 133 -1.81 -12.13 -2.87
CA LEU A 133 -3.13 -11.50 -2.99
C LEU A 133 -4.25 -12.39 -2.45
N GLU A 134 -4.27 -13.67 -2.79
CA GLU A 134 -5.29 -14.61 -2.31
C GLU A 134 -5.16 -14.86 -0.80
N LYS A 135 -3.93 -14.97 -0.28
CA LYS A 135 -3.69 -15.07 1.16
C LYS A 135 -4.21 -13.85 1.91
N THR A 136 -4.05 -12.66 1.35
CA THR A 136 -4.57 -11.43 1.94
C THR A 136 -6.09 -11.42 2.00
N LYS A 137 -6.79 -11.88 0.95
CA LYS A 137 -8.25 -12.05 0.98
C LYS A 137 -8.68 -13.03 2.06
N GLN A 138 -8.03 -14.20 2.13
CA GLN A 138 -8.32 -15.23 3.14
C GLN A 138 -8.13 -14.72 4.56
N ARG A 139 -7.05 -13.98 4.84
CA ARG A 139 -6.81 -13.38 6.16
C ARG A 139 -7.91 -12.39 6.55
N ILE A 140 -8.40 -11.60 5.61
CA ILE A 140 -9.52 -10.66 5.86
C ILE A 140 -10.78 -11.45 6.19
N GLU A 141 -11.11 -12.49 5.42
CA GLU A 141 -12.26 -13.37 5.69
C GLU A 141 -12.16 -14.08 7.05
N GLU A 142 -10.97 -14.55 7.45
CA GLU A 142 -10.72 -15.15 8.77
C GLU A 142 -10.88 -14.14 9.92
N LEU A 143 -10.42 -12.90 9.72
CA LEU A 143 -10.59 -11.82 10.69
C LEU A 143 -12.07 -11.43 10.85
N GLU A 144 -12.83 -11.40 9.76
CA GLU A 144 -14.28 -11.18 9.78
C GLU A 144 -15.00 -12.36 10.48
N ALA A 145 -14.71 -13.60 10.09
CA ALA A 145 -15.33 -14.79 10.66
C ALA A 145 -15.01 -14.97 12.16
N SER A 146 -13.80 -14.62 12.59
CA SER A 146 -13.43 -14.65 14.01
C SER A 146 -14.10 -13.54 14.81
N SER A 147 -14.33 -12.37 14.20
CA SER A 147 -15.12 -11.28 14.79
C SER A 147 -16.59 -11.67 14.95
N ASP A 148 -17.17 -12.36 13.95
CA ASP A 148 -18.54 -12.86 13.97
C ASP A 148 -18.74 -14.03 14.94
N ALA A 149 -17.78 -14.96 15.00
CA ALA A 149 -17.83 -16.14 15.89
C ALA A 149 -17.59 -15.80 17.37
N SER A 150 -16.94 -14.67 17.65
CA SER A 150 -16.67 -14.20 19.02
C SER A 150 -17.87 -13.55 19.71
N GLY A 151 -19.05 -13.47 19.07
CA GLY A 151 -20.27 -12.96 19.70
C GLY A 151 -20.10 -11.54 20.29
N GLY A 152 -19.28 -10.71 19.64
CA GLY A 152 -18.93 -9.37 20.09
C GLY A 152 -20.08 -8.40 19.89
N TYR A 153 -20.97 -8.32 20.88
CA TYR A 153 -21.95 -7.26 21.03
C TYR A 153 -21.25 -5.88 21.09
N VAL A 154 -21.11 -5.18 19.96
CA VAL A 154 -20.82 -3.73 19.96
C VAL A 154 -22.14 -2.99 19.82
N GLY A 155 -22.93 -3.10 20.88
CA GLY A 155 -24.15 -2.35 21.12
C GLY A 155 -24.17 -1.91 22.58
N MET A 156 -23.24 -1.03 22.99
CA MET A 156 -23.40 -0.13 24.14
C MET A 156 -22.15 0.72 24.36
N TYR A 157 -22.24 2.01 24.10
CA TYR A 157 -21.97 3.00 25.14
C TYR A 157 -23.17 3.95 25.15
N LEU A 158 -23.93 3.90 26.25
CA LEU A 158 -24.97 4.88 26.62
C LEU A 158 -24.33 6.20 26.99
#